data_AF-A0AAN4VQD1-F1
#
_entry.id   AF-A0AAN4VQD1-F1
#
_cell.length_a   1.000
_cell.length_b   1.000
_cell.length_c   1.000
_cell.angle_alpha   90.00
_cell.angle_beta   90.00
_cell.angle_gamma   90.00
#
_symmetry.space_group_name_H-M   'P 1'
#
loop_
_entity.id
_entity.type
_entity.pdbx_description
1 polymer ?
#
loop_
_entity_poly.entity_id
_entity_poly.type
_entity_poly.pdbx_seq_one_letter_code
_entity_poly.pdbx_strand_id
1 'polypeptide(L)'
;MFETIDDYREIDMELPVLDGSGKPTAATARQTIGMSHFPRLSALAEEHGNWPENWNKFADVAPTTEGWLLYGHTHQGIPDGTDPLSVNVGLDAWDFEPVSEQQLLAWFTFRHADQSK
;
A
#
# COMPACT_ATOMS: atom_id res chain seq x y z
N MET A 1 -24.47 -8.73 0.50
CA MET A 1 -23.40 -9.51 1.16
C MET A 1 -22.16 -9.20 0.35
N PHE A 2 -21.26 -8.34 0.86
CA PHE A 2 -19.99 -8.09 0.19
C PHE A 2 -19.09 -9.27 0.53
N GLU A 3 -19.11 -10.29 -0.32
CA GLU A 3 -18.02 -11.25 -0.36
C GLU A 3 -16.76 -10.46 -0.73
N THR A 4 -15.78 -10.65 0.13
CA THR A 4 -14.47 -10.03 0.25
C THR A 4 -13.80 -9.65 -1.08
N ILE A 5 -13.21 -8.46 -1.14
CA ILE A 5 -12.08 -8.20 -2.04
C ILE A 5 -10.87 -8.94 -1.47
N ASP A 6 -10.94 -10.26 -1.33
CA ASP A 6 -9.73 -11.07 -1.04
C ASP A 6 -8.88 -11.20 -2.30
N ASP A 7 -9.45 -10.93 -3.47
CA ASP A 7 -8.76 -11.04 -4.75
C ASP A 7 -7.85 -9.84 -5.01
N TYR A 8 -6.57 -10.14 -5.22
CA TYR A 8 -5.60 -9.21 -5.79
C TYR A 8 -6.06 -8.72 -7.16
N ARG A 9 -6.01 -7.41 -7.38
CA ARG A 9 -6.30 -6.79 -8.67
C ARG A 9 -5.26 -5.75 -9.01
N GLU A 10 -5.12 -5.47 -10.30
CA GLU A 10 -4.25 -4.41 -10.80
C GLU A 10 -5.09 -3.34 -11.48
N ILE A 11 -4.73 -2.08 -11.23
CA ILE A 11 -5.30 -0.92 -11.92
C ILE A 11 -4.18 -0.01 -12.41
N ASP A 12 -4.47 0.82 -13.40
CA ASP A 12 -3.56 1.86 -13.86
C ASP A 12 -3.86 3.19 -13.16
N MET A 13 -2.85 3.75 -12.50
CA MET A 13 -2.92 5.01 -11.78
C MET A 13 -1.70 5.88 -12.11
N GLU A 14 -1.84 7.19 -12.03
CA GLU A 14 -0.67 8.07 -12.04
C GLU A 14 0.10 7.92 -10.72
N LEU A 15 1.38 7.55 -10.80
CA LEU A 15 2.26 7.26 -9.65
C LEU A 15 3.65 7.85 -9.88
N PRO A 16 4.42 8.11 -8.82
CA PRO A 16 5.84 8.46 -8.95
C PRO A 16 6.62 7.45 -9.80
N VAL A 17 7.51 7.91 -10.66
CA VAL A 17 8.41 7.02 -11.40
C VAL A 17 9.49 6.50 -10.46
N LEU A 18 9.78 5.20 -10.49
CA LEU A 18 10.89 4.62 -9.74
C LEU A 18 12.23 4.86 -10.45
N ASP A 19 13.25 5.25 -9.69
CA ASP A 19 14.62 5.34 -10.20
C ASP A 19 15.25 3.95 -10.34
N GLY A 20 16.48 3.89 -10.86
CA GLY A 20 17.22 2.63 -11.05
C GLY A 20 17.53 1.84 -9.77
N SER A 21 17.25 2.41 -8.59
CA SER A 21 17.36 1.76 -7.28
C SER A 21 16.01 1.34 -6.68
N GLY A 22 14.90 1.58 -7.40
CA GLY A 22 13.54 1.31 -6.92
C GLY A 22 12.97 2.39 -6.02
N LYS A 23 13.63 3.56 -5.93
CA LYS A 23 13.14 4.68 -5.12
C LYS A 23 12.22 5.59 -5.94
N PRO A 24 11.08 6.00 -5.38
CA PRO A 24 10.19 6.95 -6.05
C PRO A 24 10.83 8.33 -6.29
N THR A 25 10.57 8.89 -7.46
CA THR A 25 11.06 10.21 -7.90
C THR A 25 9.94 11.26 -7.90
N ALA A 26 10.29 12.52 -8.17
CA ALA A 26 9.31 13.61 -8.28
C ALA A 26 8.48 13.56 -9.58
N ALA A 27 8.94 12.85 -10.62
CA ALA A 27 8.20 12.72 -11.87
C ALA A 27 7.09 11.67 -11.70
N THR A 28 5.94 11.89 -12.33
CA THR A 28 4.82 10.94 -12.32
C THR A 28 4.60 10.34 -13.70
N ALA A 29 4.10 9.12 -13.74
CA ALA A 29 3.67 8.44 -14.95
C ALA A 29 2.52 7.48 -14.63
N ARG A 30 1.69 7.19 -15.64
CA ARG A 30 0.67 6.16 -15.53
C ARG A 30 1.36 4.79 -15.44
N GLN A 31 1.16 4.11 -14.32
CA GLN A 31 1.79 2.85 -13.95
C GLN A 31 0.76 1.92 -13.32
N THR A 32 1.07 0.63 -13.32
CA THR A 32 0.21 -0.37 -12.69
C THR A 32 0.43 -0.40 -11.19
N ILE A 33 -0.66 -0.47 -10.43
CA ILE A 33 -0.67 -0.62 -8.97
C ILE A 33 -1.54 -1.79 -8.56
N GLY A 34 -1.01 -2.61 -7.66
CA GLY A 34 -1.74 -3.70 -7.04
C GLY A 34 -2.74 -3.18 -6.01
N MET A 35 -3.89 -3.82 -5.93
CA MET A 35 -4.91 -3.64 -4.92
C MET A 35 -5.14 -4.99 -4.27
N SER A 36 -5.06 -5.02 -2.94
CA SER A 36 -5.26 -6.22 -2.14
C SER A 36 -5.98 -5.83 -0.86
N HIS A 37 -6.76 -6.74 -0.28
CA HIS A 37 -7.18 -6.53 1.11
C HIS A 37 -5.98 -6.64 2.06
N PHE A 38 -5.07 -7.57 1.79
CA PHE A 38 -3.92 -7.88 2.63
C PHE A 38 -2.66 -7.10 2.23
N PRO A 39 -1.79 -6.74 3.20
CA PRO A 39 -0.45 -6.22 2.96
C PRO A 39 0.43 -7.27 2.27
N ARG A 40 1.52 -6.82 1.64
CA ARG A 40 2.45 -7.71 0.93
C ARG A 40 3.07 -8.77 1.84
N LEU A 41 3.33 -9.95 1.27
CA LEU A 41 3.88 -11.09 2.00
C LEU A 41 5.25 -10.79 2.63
N SER A 42 6.12 -10.04 1.94
CA SER A 42 7.44 -9.66 2.44
C SER A 42 7.34 -8.87 3.76
N ALA A 43 6.35 -7.99 3.90
CA ALA A 43 6.13 -7.25 5.14
C ALA A 43 5.66 -8.11 6.31
N LEU A 44 4.93 -9.20 6.03
CA LEU A 44 4.53 -10.17 7.06
C LEU A 44 5.73 -10.97 7.57
N ALA A 45 6.71 -11.25 6.71
CA ALA A 45 7.91 -12.02 7.05
C ALA A 45 8.93 -11.23 7.89
N GLU A 46 8.95 -9.90 7.76
CA GLU A 46 9.96 -9.04 8.37
C GLU A 46 9.61 -8.52 9.78
N GLU A 47 8.55 -9.02 10.42
CA GLU A 47 8.07 -8.56 11.75
C GLU A 47 7.87 -7.03 11.86
N HIS A 48 7.58 -6.36 10.74
CA HIS A 48 7.36 -4.91 10.71
C HIS A 48 5.94 -4.57 11.18
N GLY A 49 5.72 -4.54 12.50
CA GLY A 49 4.52 -3.94 13.09
C GLY A 49 3.83 -4.76 14.18
N ASN A 50 2.83 -4.14 14.79
CA ASN A 50 1.96 -4.76 15.79
C ASN A 50 0.85 -5.55 15.06
N TRP A 51 1.25 -6.61 14.36
CA TRP A 51 0.32 -7.45 13.62
C TRP A 51 -0.64 -8.18 14.57
N PRO A 52 -1.90 -8.42 14.17
CA PRO A 52 -2.76 -9.35 14.89
C PRO A 52 -2.08 -10.71 15.09
N GLU A 53 -2.31 -11.37 16.22
CA GLU A 53 -1.69 -12.67 16.57
C GLU A 53 -1.91 -13.77 15.49
N ASN A 54 -2.89 -13.59 14.61
CA ASN A 54 -3.24 -14.50 13.52
C ASN A 54 -2.67 -14.10 12.14
N TRP A 55 -1.65 -13.24 12.07
CA TRP A 55 -1.05 -12.78 10.81
C TRP A 55 -0.64 -13.93 9.87
N ASN A 56 -0.12 -15.01 10.44
CA ASN A 56 0.33 -16.19 9.72
C ASN A 56 -0.80 -16.91 8.97
N LYS A 57 -2.06 -16.71 9.36
CA LYS A 57 -3.23 -17.31 8.69
C LYS A 57 -3.51 -16.69 7.33
N PHE A 58 -2.92 -15.55 7.02
CA PHE A 58 -3.15 -14.84 5.77
C PHE A 58 -1.91 -14.79 4.87
N ALA A 59 -0.81 -15.44 5.27
CA ALA A 59 0.39 -15.52 4.44
C ALA A 59 0.11 -16.17 3.06
N ASP A 60 -0.79 -17.14 3.00
CA ASP A 60 -1.17 -17.82 1.74
C ASP A 60 -1.97 -16.93 0.78
N VAL A 61 -2.55 -15.83 1.26
CA VAL A 61 -3.38 -14.89 0.47
C VAL A 61 -2.75 -13.51 0.34
N ALA A 62 -1.61 -13.27 1.01
CA ALA A 62 -0.88 -12.02 0.92
C ALA A 62 -0.24 -11.88 -0.47
N PRO A 63 -0.35 -10.71 -1.13
CA PRO A 63 0.23 -10.52 -2.44
C PRO A 63 1.76 -10.59 -2.38
N THR A 64 2.35 -11.21 -3.40
CA THR A 64 3.81 -11.33 -3.58
C THR A 64 4.38 -10.24 -4.50
N THR A 65 3.60 -9.20 -4.80
CA THR A 65 4.07 -8.11 -5.65
C THR A 65 5.07 -7.24 -4.89
N GLU A 66 6.15 -6.87 -5.57
CA GLU A 66 7.14 -5.93 -5.04
C GLU A 66 6.95 -4.49 -5.55
N GLY A 67 5.96 -4.28 -6.44
CA GLY A 67 5.63 -2.97 -6.99
C GLY A 67 4.77 -2.10 -6.07
N TRP A 68 4.06 -1.16 -6.68
CA TRP A 68 3.09 -0.31 -6.01
C TRP A 68 1.93 -1.14 -5.43
N LEU A 69 1.51 -0.83 -4.20
CA LEU A 69 0.44 -1.57 -3.53
C LEU A 69 -0.49 -0.66 -2.71
N LEU A 70 -1.79 -0.76 -2.98
CA LEU A 70 -2.86 -0.33 -2.08
C LEU A 70 -3.30 -1.53 -1.25
N TYR A 71 -3.30 -1.42 0.08
CA TYR A 71 -3.76 -2.49 0.95
C TYR A 71 -4.60 -1.99 2.13
N GLY A 72 -5.31 -2.89 2.81
CA GLY A 72 -6.09 -2.57 4.01
C GLY A 72 -5.77 -3.51 5.17
N HIS A 73 -6.82 -4.03 5.84
CA HIS A 73 -6.74 -5.11 6.84
C HIS A 73 -6.06 -4.79 8.19
N THR A 74 -5.10 -3.87 8.24
CA THR A 74 -4.30 -3.61 9.45
C THR A 74 -5.03 -2.89 10.58
N HIS A 75 -6.14 -2.20 10.30
CA HIS A 75 -6.83 -1.31 11.25
C HIS A 75 -5.93 -0.23 11.88
N GLN A 76 -4.77 0.04 11.28
CA GLN A 76 -3.90 1.10 11.75
C GLN A 76 -4.52 2.47 11.43
N GLY A 77 -4.39 3.40 12.36
CA GLY A 77 -4.94 4.76 12.23
C GLY A 77 -4.09 5.71 11.37
N ILE A 78 -3.15 5.18 10.56
CA ILE A 78 -2.26 5.98 9.71
C ILE A 78 -2.16 5.40 8.29
N PRO A 79 -1.96 6.23 7.24
CA PRO A 79 -1.85 5.74 5.87
C PRO A 79 -0.53 5.04 5.54
N ASP A 80 0.48 5.18 6.39
CA ASP A 80 1.81 4.60 6.18
C ASP A 80 1.72 3.12 5.77
N GLY A 81 2.35 2.82 4.63
CA GLY A 81 2.51 1.48 4.15
C GLY A 81 3.54 0.69 4.95
N THR A 82 3.67 -0.60 4.62
CA THR A 82 4.74 -1.44 5.15
C THR A 82 6.11 -1.06 4.58
N ASP A 83 6.13 -0.31 3.49
CA ASP A 83 7.29 0.08 2.71
C ASP A 83 6.97 1.35 1.89
N PRO A 84 7.97 2.01 1.27
CA PRO A 84 7.76 3.23 0.50
C PRO A 84 6.84 3.08 -0.73
N LEU A 85 6.60 1.87 -1.24
CA LEU A 85 5.76 1.62 -2.42
C LEU A 85 4.35 1.18 -2.06
N SER A 86 4.02 1.11 -0.77
CA SER A 86 2.68 0.75 -0.32
C SER A 86 2.01 1.86 0.48
N VAL A 87 0.67 1.85 0.47
CA VAL A 87 -0.16 2.74 1.29
C VAL A 87 -1.36 1.97 1.81
N ASN A 88 -1.67 2.20 3.08
CA ASN A 88 -2.86 1.67 3.70
C ASN A 88 -4.07 2.54 3.36
N VAL A 89 -5.08 1.93 2.75
CA VAL A 89 -6.34 2.56 2.34
C VAL A 89 -7.52 2.16 3.23
N GLY A 90 -7.25 1.47 4.35
CA GLY A 90 -8.25 1.17 5.37
C GLY A 90 -8.88 2.45 5.94
N LEU A 91 -10.20 2.43 6.19
CA LEU A 91 -10.96 3.59 6.64
C LEU A 91 -10.41 4.21 7.94
N ASP A 92 -9.88 3.37 8.84
CA ASP A 92 -9.27 3.79 10.09
C ASP A 92 -8.11 4.79 9.88
N ALA A 93 -7.43 4.73 8.74
CA ALA A 93 -6.31 5.61 8.38
C ALA A 93 -6.73 6.94 7.72
N TRP A 94 -8.00 7.08 7.35
CA TRP A 94 -8.51 8.18 6.52
C TRP A 94 -9.77 8.80 7.13
N ASP A 95 -9.81 8.97 8.46
CA ASP A 95 -10.92 9.61 9.19
C ASP A 95 -12.29 8.96 8.91
N PHE A 96 -12.30 7.64 8.65
CA PHE A 96 -13.49 6.87 8.26
C PHE A 96 -14.13 7.30 6.93
N GLU A 97 -13.37 7.98 6.07
CA GLU A 97 -13.78 8.37 4.72
C GLU A 97 -13.02 7.56 3.64
N PRO A 98 -13.65 7.35 2.47
CA PRO A 98 -12.95 6.74 1.34
C PRO A 98 -11.83 7.67 0.83
N VAL A 99 -10.71 7.07 0.43
CA VAL A 99 -9.58 7.79 -0.15
C VAL A 99 -9.67 7.81 -1.69
N SER A 100 -9.40 8.97 -2.29
CA SER A 100 -9.37 9.16 -3.75
C SER A 100 -7.99 8.94 -4.36
N GLU A 101 -7.92 8.67 -5.67
CA GLU A 101 -6.65 8.57 -6.42
C GLU A 101 -5.78 9.83 -6.25
N GLN A 102 -6.39 11.03 -6.21
CA GLN A 102 -5.64 12.28 -6.03
C GLN A 102 -4.98 12.37 -4.65
N GLN A 103 -5.67 11.91 -3.60
CA GLN A 103 -5.11 11.83 -2.26
C GLN A 103 -3.99 10.79 -2.16
N LEU A 104 -4.16 9.63 -2.81
CA LEU A 104 -3.14 8.59 -2.87
C LEU A 104 -1.88 9.07 -3.61
N LEU A 105 -2.03 9.75 -4.75
CA LEU A 105 -0.91 10.33 -5.47
C LEU A 105 -0.18 11.38 -4.62
N ALA A 106 -0.93 12.30 -4.02
CA ALA A 106 -0.37 13.31 -3.14
C ALA A 106 0.39 12.70 -1.96
N TRP A 107 -0.14 11.61 -1.38
CA TRP A 107 0.49 10.86 -0.31
C TRP A 107 1.84 10.29 -0.73
N PHE A 108 1.87 9.54 -1.84
CA PHE A 108 3.12 8.99 -2.37
C PHE A 108 4.13 10.11 -2.63
N THR A 109 3.75 11.19 -3.32
CA THR A 109 4.67 12.31 -3.57
C THR A 109 5.18 12.98 -2.30
N PHE A 110 4.31 13.24 -1.31
CA PHE A 110 4.70 13.91 -0.06
C PHE A 110 5.66 13.06 0.78
N ARG A 111 5.37 11.75 0.93
CA ARG A 111 6.19 10.86 1.75
C ARG A 111 7.62 10.77 1.25
N HIS A 112 7.83 10.76 -0.07
CA HIS A 112 9.18 10.70 -0.66
C HIS A 112 9.91 12.03 -0.62
N ALA A 113 9.18 13.15 -0.65
CA ALA A 113 9.78 14.46 -0.44
C ALA A 113 10.36 14.59 0.99
N ASP A 114 9.72 13.98 1.98
CA ASP A 114 10.16 14.02 3.38
C ASP A 114 11.37 13.10 3.68
N GLN A 115 11.52 12.00 2.93
CA GLN A 115 12.67 11.08 3.08
C GLN A 115 13.98 11.57 2.41
N SER A 116 13.92 12.70 1.69
CA SER A 116 15.06 13.25 0.95
C SER A 116 15.87 14.29 1.76
N LYS A 117 15.67 14.37 3.08
CA LYS A 117 16.36 15.29 4.00
C LYS A 117 17.29 14.57 4.96
#